data_AF-A0A9D2AQN2-F1
#
_entry.id   AF-A0A9D2AQN2-F1
#
_cell.length_a   1.000
_cell.length_b   1.000
_cell.length_c   1.000
_cell.angle_alpha   90.00
_cell.angle_beta   90.00
_cell.angle_gamma   90.00
#
_symmetry.space_group_name_H-M   'P 1'
#
loop_
_entity.id
_entity.type
_entity.pdbx_description
1 polymer ?
#
loop_
_entity_poly.entity_id
_entity_poly.type
_entity_poly.pdbx_seq_one_letter_code
_entity_poly.pdbx_strand_id
1 'polypeptide(L)'
;MEERELDLDDSADGKIRLRKNRGILPAEEGSPDEIIVDVPDFPLPQDKAGEGAAGGATFVAPAEAEAGYAAEREDRRARARRLYEEAEELYAAGELDAAGEKYLDSGALYGADWRPWFGVVRVQTRDFTDFSAIYDCQQAYDKALRRMKPEERAAIAARYVPGLERRAEDYAVRQERLNAEDERIRAEARPAVRREYRVALRLFAAVLLLFAAFAVAGGVLAGLINLVPGLQILIPAVVCLAVALVLLVVLAVCTNRFVRARIAKSRNARAGSTPQGEEARICAEAEEIVRSIIEDFTK
;
A
#
# COMPACT_ATOMS: atom_id res chain seq x y z
N MET A 1 13.42 -34.27 -2.79
CA MET A 1 14.49 -34.40 -1.79
C MET A 1 15.77 -34.23 -2.56
N GLU A 2 16.35 -33.03 -2.50
CA GLU A 2 17.67 -32.75 -3.05
C GLU A 2 18.60 -32.61 -1.86
N GLU A 3 19.51 -33.56 -1.74
CA GLU A 3 20.56 -33.60 -0.73
C GLU A 3 21.55 -32.46 -1.03
N ARG A 4 21.79 -31.62 -0.04
CA ARG A 4 22.79 -30.54 -0.12
C ARG A 4 24.11 -31.13 0.32
N GLU A 5 24.97 -31.49 -0.64
CA GLU A 5 26.36 -31.84 -0.38
C GLU A 5 27.09 -30.64 0.23
N LEU A 6 27.67 -30.85 1.40
CA LEU A 6 28.42 -29.87 2.17
C LEU A 6 29.82 -30.47 2.36
N ASP A 7 30.64 -30.34 1.32
CA ASP A 7 32.05 -30.75 1.38
C ASP A 7 32.82 -29.73 2.25
N LEU A 8 33.19 -30.19 3.44
CA LEU A 8 34.09 -29.50 4.37
C LEU A 8 35.52 -29.94 4.05
N ASP A 9 36.27 -29.08 3.37
CA ASP A 9 37.69 -29.29 3.07
C ASP A 9 38.54 -28.83 4.28
N ASP A 10 39.18 -29.79 4.95
CA ASP A 10 40.09 -29.57 6.08
C ASP A 10 41.40 -28.93 5.60
N SER A 11 41.44 -27.59 5.56
CA SER A 11 42.68 -26.83 5.42
C SER A 11 43.04 -26.16 6.75
N ALA A 12 44.24 -26.47 7.23
CA ALA A 12 44.79 -26.24 8.57
C ALA A 12 45.05 -24.76 8.97
N ASP A 13 44.26 -23.81 8.50
CA ASP A 13 44.30 -22.41 8.95
C ASP A 13 42.86 -21.97 9.23
N GLY A 14 42.52 -21.72 10.50
CA GLY A 14 41.17 -21.42 11.00
C GLY A 14 40.52 -20.14 10.45
N LYS A 15 40.20 -20.12 9.15
CA LYS A 15 39.52 -19.03 8.45
C LYS A 15 38.36 -19.59 7.63
N ILE A 16 37.13 -19.36 8.10
CA ILE A 16 35.92 -19.70 7.34
C ILE A 16 35.75 -18.65 6.23
N ARG A 17 35.88 -19.07 4.97
CA ARG A 17 35.66 -18.20 3.80
C ARG A 17 34.19 -18.26 3.36
N LEU A 18 33.41 -17.22 3.66
CA LEU A 18 32.06 -17.05 3.13
C LEU A 18 32.11 -16.35 1.77
N ARG A 19 31.77 -17.07 0.70
CA ARG A 19 31.59 -16.51 -0.64
C ARG A 19 30.23 -15.80 -0.68
N LYS A 20 30.20 -14.47 -0.82
CA LYS A 20 28.97 -13.70 -0.99
C LYS A 20 28.37 -14.03 -2.36
N ASN A 21 27.16 -14.59 -2.38
CA ASN A 21 26.40 -14.76 -3.63
C ASN A 21 26.18 -13.38 -4.28
N ARG A 22 26.53 -13.29 -5.57
CA ARG A 22 26.31 -12.11 -6.40
C ARG A 22 24.80 -11.87 -6.59
N GLY A 23 24.32 -10.81 -5.96
CA GLY A 23 23.50 -9.75 -6.57
C GLY A 23 22.15 -10.12 -7.19
N ILE A 24 21.07 -9.75 -6.48
CA ILE A 24 20.15 -8.73 -7.02
C ILE A 24 20.72 -7.40 -6.50
N LEU A 25 21.18 -6.54 -7.42
CA LEU A 25 21.59 -5.13 -7.31
C LEU A 25 22.96 -4.86 -7.97
N PRO A 26 23.08 -3.77 -8.76
CA PRO A 26 24.24 -3.49 -9.61
C PRO A 26 25.43 -2.96 -8.81
N ALA A 27 26.63 -3.26 -9.31
CA ALA A 27 27.91 -2.92 -8.72
C ALA A 27 28.23 -1.42 -8.85
N GLU A 28 28.62 -0.78 -7.75
CA GLU A 28 29.44 0.43 -7.77
C GLU A 28 30.91 0.04 -7.61
N GLU A 29 31.75 0.59 -8.50
CA GLU A 29 33.20 0.41 -8.50
C GLU A 29 33.84 1.14 -7.32
N GLY A 30 34.65 0.42 -6.53
CA GLY A 30 35.67 1.03 -5.67
C GLY A 30 35.37 1.03 -4.17
N SER A 31 35.36 -0.14 -3.53
CA SER A 31 35.80 -0.27 -2.13
C SER A 31 36.35 -1.68 -1.87
N PRO A 32 37.48 -1.83 -1.13
CA PRO A 32 38.11 -3.12 -0.90
C PRO A 32 37.27 -3.96 0.10
N ASP A 33 36.88 -5.15 -0.35
CA ASP A 33 36.16 -6.17 0.42
C ASP A 33 37.07 -6.85 1.45
N GLU A 34 37.17 -6.33 2.68
CA GLU A 34 37.63 -7.15 3.81
C GLU A 34 37.19 -6.53 5.16
N ILE A 35 36.27 -7.20 5.87
CA ILE A 35 35.98 -6.90 7.28
C ILE A 35 36.73 -7.95 8.10
N ILE A 36 37.86 -7.55 8.70
CA ILE A 36 38.65 -8.37 9.63
C ILE A 36 38.10 -8.11 11.03
N VAL A 37 37.60 -9.15 11.71
CA VAL A 37 37.21 -9.10 13.12
C VAL A 37 38.26 -9.88 13.90
N ASP A 38 39.10 -9.18 14.66
CA ASP A 38 40.09 -9.79 15.55
C ASP A 38 39.40 -10.35 16.79
N VAL A 39 39.48 -11.67 16.98
CA VAL A 39 39.06 -12.36 18.20
C VAL A 39 40.26 -12.45 19.13
N PRO A 40 40.20 -11.95 20.38
CA PRO A 40 41.33 -12.02 21.31
C PRO A 40 41.57 -13.46 21.81
N ASP A 41 42.83 -13.87 21.80
CA ASP A 41 43.31 -15.19 22.24
C ASP A 41 43.05 -15.41 23.75
N PHE A 42 42.31 -16.47 24.08
CA PHE A 42 42.25 -17.00 25.45
C PHE A 42 43.28 -18.14 25.62
N PRO A 43 44.06 -18.16 26.70
CA PRO A 43 45.10 -19.16 26.88
C PRO A 43 44.49 -20.53 27.20
N LEU A 44 44.78 -21.52 26.35
CA LEU A 44 44.47 -22.94 26.58
C LEU A 44 45.42 -23.52 27.65
N PRO A 45 44.94 -24.36 28.59
CA PRO A 45 45.80 -25.08 29.51
C PRO A 45 46.65 -26.11 28.75
N GLN A 46 47.97 -26.07 28.97
CA GLN A 46 48.88 -27.10 28.49
C GLN A 46 48.81 -28.32 29.41
N ASP A 47 48.41 -29.47 28.87
CA ASP A 47 48.80 -30.76 29.44
C ASP A 47 49.28 -31.73 28.35
N LYS A 48 50.32 -32.47 28.74
CA LYS A 48 51.29 -33.16 27.89
C LYS A 48 50.75 -34.44 27.26
N ALA A 49 51.13 -34.62 25.99
CA ALA A 49 51.55 -35.84 25.31
C ALA A 49 50.77 -37.15 25.55
N GLY A 50 50.16 -37.67 24.48
CA GLY A 50 49.89 -39.11 24.34
C GLY A 50 48.68 -39.44 23.49
N GLU A 51 48.92 -39.64 22.19
CA GLU A 51 48.20 -40.51 21.23
C GLU A 51 46.67 -40.69 21.31
N GLY A 52 46.01 -40.24 20.24
CA GLY A 52 45.02 -41.09 19.55
C GLY A 52 43.63 -41.17 20.17
N ALA A 53 42.82 -40.12 20.00
CA ALA A 53 41.38 -40.28 19.85
C ALA A 53 40.81 -39.10 19.07
N ALA A 54 40.21 -39.39 17.92
CA ALA A 54 39.28 -38.50 17.24
C ALA A 54 38.09 -38.26 18.18
N GLY A 55 38.19 -37.23 19.01
CA GLY A 55 37.09 -36.72 19.81
C GLY A 55 36.43 -35.59 19.05
N GLY A 56 35.33 -35.88 18.36
CA GLY A 56 34.35 -34.84 18.03
C GLY A 56 33.89 -34.22 19.34
N ALA A 57 34.51 -33.11 19.73
CA ALA A 57 34.06 -32.31 20.85
C ALA A 57 32.75 -31.64 20.43
N THR A 58 31.64 -32.35 20.59
CA THR A 58 30.34 -31.72 20.76
C THR A 58 30.54 -30.68 21.86
N PHE A 59 30.41 -29.39 21.52
CA PHE A 59 30.38 -28.34 22.51
C PHE A 59 29.08 -28.50 23.29
N VAL A 60 29.06 -29.45 24.24
CA VAL A 60 28.01 -29.61 25.21
C VAL A 60 28.19 -28.41 26.13
N ALA A 61 27.37 -27.38 25.95
CA ALA A 61 27.26 -26.35 26.97
C ALA A 61 27.06 -27.06 28.31
N PRO A 62 27.80 -26.72 29.38
CA PRO A 62 27.67 -27.41 30.65
C PRO A 62 26.19 -27.42 31.03
N ALA A 63 25.66 -28.54 31.53
CA ALA A 63 24.22 -28.69 31.83
C ALA A 63 23.67 -27.54 32.70
N GLU A 64 24.53 -26.89 33.48
CA GLU A 64 24.26 -25.67 34.26
C GLU A 64 24.00 -24.43 33.40
N ALA A 65 24.70 -24.25 32.28
CA ALA A 65 24.42 -23.20 31.30
C ALA A 65 23.09 -23.45 30.59
N GLU A 66 22.81 -24.69 30.15
CA GLU A 66 21.51 -25.04 29.56
C GLU A 66 20.34 -24.84 30.56
N ALA A 67 20.54 -25.20 31.83
CA ALA A 67 19.58 -24.95 32.90
C ALA A 67 19.38 -23.45 33.17
N GLY A 68 20.45 -22.64 33.14
CA GLY A 68 20.37 -21.18 33.25
C GLY A 68 19.57 -20.55 32.09
N TYR A 69 19.84 -20.96 30.86
CA TYR A 69 19.09 -20.50 29.68
C TYR A 69 17.64 -21.01 29.65
N ALA A 70 17.35 -22.16 30.27
CA ALA A 70 15.99 -22.66 30.42
C ALA A 70 15.22 -21.83 31.46
N ALA A 71 15.82 -21.57 32.63
CA ALA A 71 15.22 -20.76 33.69
C ALA A 71 14.95 -19.32 33.22
N GLU A 72 15.87 -18.70 32.47
CA GLU A 72 15.66 -17.36 31.93
C GLU A 72 14.53 -17.32 30.89
N ARG A 73 14.38 -18.39 30.09
CA ARG A 73 13.26 -18.52 29.14
C ARG A 73 11.92 -18.69 29.85
N GLU A 74 11.88 -19.45 30.94
CA GLU A 74 10.67 -19.62 31.76
C GLU A 74 10.28 -18.33 32.47
N ASP A 75 11.25 -17.62 33.04
CA ASP A 75 11.04 -16.32 33.68
C ASP A 75 10.54 -15.27 32.68
N ARG A 76 11.11 -15.23 31.46
CA ARG A 76 10.63 -14.37 30.38
C ARG A 76 9.20 -14.71 29.95
N ARG A 77 8.85 -15.99 29.87
CA ARG A 77 7.48 -16.45 29.60
C ARG A 77 6.53 -16.06 30.73
N ALA A 78 6.94 -16.20 31.99
CA ALA A 78 6.13 -15.84 33.15
C ALA A 78 5.86 -14.33 33.19
N ARG A 79 6.87 -13.50 32.93
CA ARG A 79 6.69 -12.04 32.80
C ARG A 79 5.75 -11.67 31.65
N ALA A 80 5.92 -12.29 30.49
CA ALA A 80 5.06 -12.04 29.34
C ALA A 80 3.59 -12.41 29.62
N ARG A 81 3.34 -13.50 30.37
CA ARG A 81 1.99 -13.91 30.79
C ARG A 81 1.35 -12.90 31.73
N ARG A 82 2.09 -12.40 32.73
CA ARG A 82 1.58 -11.35 33.63
C ARG A 82 1.16 -10.10 32.87
N LEU A 83 1.99 -9.65 31.94
CA LEU A 83 1.67 -8.49 31.10
C LEU A 83 0.47 -8.74 30.18
N TYR A 84 0.29 -9.97 29.70
CA TYR A 84 -0.90 -10.35 28.93
C TYR A 84 -2.16 -10.34 29.80
N GLU A 85 -2.09 -10.85 31.02
CA GLU A 85 -3.21 -10.82 31.97
C GLU A 85 -3.59 -9.38 32.35
N GLU A 86 -2.60 -8.52 32.65
CA GLU A 86 -2.80 -7.08 32.84
C GLU A 86 -3.46 -6.42 31.63
N ALA A 87 -3.06 -6.81 30.41
CA ALA A 87 -3.65 -6.30 29.17
C ALA A 87 -5.12 -6.70 29.01
N GLU A 88 -5.50 -7.95 29.32
CA GLU A 88 -6.90 -8.39 29.27
C GLU A 88 -7.76 -7.69 30.34
N GLU A 89 -7.22 -7.40 31.52
CA GLU A 89 -7.91 -6.63 32.57
C GLU A 89 -8.17 -5.18 32.11
N LEU A 90 -7.15 -4.52 31.55
CA LEU A 90 -7.28 -3.17 30.99
C LEU A 90 -8.26 -3.15 29.80
N TYR A 91 -8.20 -4.18 28.96
CA TYR A 91 -9.13 -4.35 27.84
C TYR A 91 -10.58 -4.47 28.34
N ALA A 92 -10.82 -5.29 29.37
CA ALA A 92 -12.13 -5.46 29.99
C ALA A 92 -12.62 -4.19 30.69
N ALA A 93 -11.71 -3.36 31.21
CA ALA A 93 -12.00 -2.05 31.78
C ALA A 93 -12.30 -0.97 30.73
N GLY A 94 -12.05 -1.24 29.44
CA GLY A 94 -12.26 -0.31 28.33
C GLY A 94 -11.08 0.64 28.06
N GLU A 95 -9.95 0.46 28.74
CA GLU A 95 -8.72 1.23 28.55
C GLU A 95 -7.92 0.68 27.37
N LEU A 96 -8.41 0.95 26.16
CA LEU A 96 -7.91 0.36 24.91
C LEU A 96 -6.44 0.70 24.61
N ASP A 97 -6.03 1.95 24.79
CA ASP A 97 -4.66 2.39 24.48
C ASP A 97 -3.65 1.73 25.42
N ALA A 98 -3.95 1.73 26.73
CA ALA A 98 -3.11 1.09 27.74
C ALA A 98 -3.05 -0.45 27.55
N ALA A 99 -4.17 -1.08 27.19
CA ALA A 99 -4.19 -2.51 26.85
C ALA A 99 -3.31 -2.80 25.62
N GLY A 100 -3.38 -1.95 24.58
CA GLY A 100 -2.56 -2.07 23.38
C GLY A 100 -1.06 -2.07 23.66
N GLU A 101 -0.59 -1.15 24.51
CA GLU A 101 0.82 -1.10 24.95
C GLU A 101 1.23 -2.40 25.66
N LYS A 102 0.41 -2.87 26.60
CA LYS A 102 0.70 -4.09 27.37
C LYS A 102 0.71 -5.35 26.50
N TYR A 103 -0.15 -5.43 25.49
CA TYR A 103 -0.10 -6.51 24.51
C TYR A 103 1.19 -6.49 23.68
N LEU A 104 1.65 -5.30 23.27
CA LEU A 104 2.92 -5.17 22.54
C LEU A 104 4.12 -5.53 23.42
N ASP A 105 4.13 -5.10 24.68
CA ASP A 105 5.19 -5.43 25.65
C ASP A 105 5.26 -6.95 25.90
N SER A 106 4.10 -7.59 26.07
CA SER A 106 4.01 -9.05 26.21
C SER A 106 4.52 -9.77 24.95
N GLY A 107 4.10 -9.32 23.76
CA GLY A 107 4.55 -9.86 22.48
C GLY A 107 6.04 -9.64 22.19
N ALA A 108 6.62 -8.53 22.67
CA ALA A 108 8.05 -8.25 22.55
C ALA A 108 8.89 -9.15 23.45
N LEU A 109 8.43 -9.43 24.67
CA LEU A 109 9.10 -10.33 25.61
C LEU A 109 9.00 -11.79 25.19
N TYR A 110 7.85 -12.23 24.68
CA TYR A 110 7.64 -13.60 24.23
C TYR A 110 6.88 -13.67 22.91
N GLY A 111 7.59 -13.38 21.82
CA GLY A 111 7.03 -13.34 20.47
C GLY A 111 6.65 -14.68 19.85
N ALA A 112 6.63 -15.78 20.61
CA ALA A 112 6.15 -17.08 20.13
C ALA A 112 4.65 -17.30 20.40
N ASP A 113 4.06 -16.59 21.35
CA ASP A 113 2.62 -16.64 21.61
C ASP A 113 1.86 -15.75 20.61
N TRP A 114 0.71 -16.22 20.12
CA TRP A 114 -0.14 -15.48 19.19
C TRP A 114 -1.11 -14.54 19.92
N ARG A 115 -1.45 -14.83 21.18
CA ARG A 115 -2.50 -14.14 21.93
C ARG A 115 -2.24 -12.65 22.11
N PRO A 116 -1.02 -12.19 22.46
CA PRO A 116 -0.76 -10.76 22.60
C PRO A 116 -0.88 -10.02 21.25
N TRP A 117 -0.40 -10.62 20.15
CA TRP A 117 -0.55 -10.04 18.82
C TRP A 117 -2.01 -9.92 18.38
N PHE A 118 -2.83 -10.92 18.71
CA PHE A 118 -4.28 -10.85 18.45
C PHE A 118 -5.00 -9.84 19.35
N GLY A 119 -4.54 -9.66 20.60
CA GLY A 119 -5.01 -8.60 21.50
C GLY A 119 -4.83 -7.20 20.90
N VAL A 120 -3.70 -6.93 20.26
CA VAL A 120 -3.46 -5.67 19.52
C VAL A 120 -4.49 -5.49 18.40
N VAL A 121 -4.79 -6.54 17.63
CA VAL A 121 -5.82 -6.49 16.57
C VAL A 121 -7.18 -6.19 17.17
N ARG A 122 -7.55 -6.82 18.29
CA ARG A 122 -8.83 -6.57 18.98
C ARG A 122 -8.96 -5.15 19.50
N VAL A 123 -7.87 -4.55 20.00
CA VAL A 123 -7.84 -3.16 20.44
C VAL A 123 -8.04 -2.22 19.24
N GLN A 124 -7.22 -2.37 18.21
CA GLN A 124 -7.18 -1.45 17.07
C GLN A 124 -8.43 -1.55 16.18
N THR A 125 -9.02 -2.75 16.09
CA THR A 125 -10.27 -2.97 15.33
C THR A 125 -11.53 -2.90 16.20
N ARG A 126 -11.38 -2.63 17.51
CA ARG A 126 -12.47 -2.69 18.50
C ARG A 126 -13.30 -3.97 18.37
N ASP A 127 -12.63 -5.13 18.45
CA ASP A 127 -13.22 -6.46 18.19
C ASP A 127 -13.87 -6.56 16.79
N PHE A 128 -13.15 -6.13 15.75
CA PHE A 128 -13.61 -6.08 14.35
C PHE A 128 -14.90 -5.28 14.13
N THR A 129 -15.18 -4.32 15.04
CA THR A 129 -16.30 -3.40 14.86
C THR A 129 -15.94 -2.19 14.02
N ASP A 130 -14.67 -1.81 13.98
CA ASP A 130 -14.11 -0.72 13.18
C ASP A 130 -12.88 -1.20 12.41
N PHE A 131 -12.77 -0.84 11.14
CA PHE A 131 -11.66 -1.21 10.25
C PHE A 131 -10.77 -0.02 9.88
N SER A 132 -11.00 1.16 10.47
CA SER A 132 -10.25 2.38 10.19
C SER A 132 -8.72 2.22 10.37
N ALA A 133 -8.30 1.44 11.37
CA ALA A 133 -6.89 1.17 11.69
C ALA A 133 -6.42 -0.24 11.26
N ILE A 134 -7.11 -0.89 10.31
CA ILE A 134 -6.78 -2.27 9.92
C ILE A 134 -5.35 -2.39 9.37
N TYR A 135 -4.88 -1.38 8.64
CA TYR A 135 -3.53 -1.35 8.07
C TYR A 135 -2.44 -1.19 9.13
N ASP A 136 -2.73 -0.47 10.22
CA ASP A 136 -1.78 -0.29 11.33
C ASP A 136 -1.58 -1.60 12.11
N CYS A 137 -2.61 -2.46 12.12
CA CYS A 137 -2.57 -3.75 12.82
C CYS A 137 -2.09 -4.93 11.94
N GLN A 138 -1.86 -4.73 10.65
CA GLN A 138 -1.62 -5.82 9.68
C GLN A 138 -0.45 -6.73 10.10
N GLN A 139 0.65 -6.14 10.60
CA GLN A 139 1.80 -6.92 11.04
C GLN A 139 1.48 -7.77 12.28
N ALA A 140 0.68 -7.25 13.21
CA ALA A 140 0.24 -7.99 14.38
C ALA A 140 -0.73 -9.12 13.98
N TYR A 141 -1.63 -8.84 13.04
CA TYR A 141 -2.55 -9.82 12.47
C TYR A 141 -1.81 -11.00 11.82
N ASP A 142 -0.86 -10.72 10.92
CA ASP A 142 -0.04 -11.76 10.28
C ASP A 142 0.76 -12.59 11.30
N LYS A 143 1.32 -11.92 12.31
CA LYS A 143 2.09 -12.60 13.37
C LYS A 143 1.20 -13.52 14.20
N ALA A 144 -0.03 -13.11 14.51
CA ALA A 144 -1.00 -13.92 15.22
C ALA A 144 -1.40 -15.14 14.39
N LEU A 145 -1.83 -14.96 13.14
CA LEU A 145 -2.28 -16.05 12.29
C LEU A 145 -1.21 -17.11 12.01
N ARG A 146 0.05 -16.71 11.80
CA ARG A 146 1.17 -17.64 11.58
C ARG A 146 1.47 -18.55 12.76
N ARG A 147 1.13 -18.13 13.98
CA ARG A 147 1.47 -18.82 15.24
C ARG A 147 0.27 -19.55 15.86
N MET A 148 -0.93 -19.20 15.42
CA MET A 148 -2.18 -19.77 15.90
C MET A 148 -2.37 -21.19 15.36
N LYS A 149 -2.74 -22.13 16.23
CA LYS A 149 -3.08 -23.48 15.82
C LYS A 149 -4.44 -23.52 15.11
N PRO A 150 -4.70 -24.49 14.21
CA PRO A 150 -5.99 -24.60 13.53
C PRO A 150 -7.19 -24.70 14.47
N GLU A 151 -7.05 -25.39 15.61
CA GLU A 151 -8.11 -25.53 16.62
C GLU A 151 -8.47 -24.18 17.28
N GLU A 152 -7.45 -23.38 17.61
CA GLU A 152 -7.63 -22.04 18.20
C GLU A 152 -8.21 -21.08 17.17
N ARG A 153 -7.80 -21.20 15.91
CA ARG A 153 -8.35 -20.45 14.79
C ARG A 153 -9.83 -20.74 14.58
N ALA A 154 -10.23 -22.01 14.62
CA ALA A 154 -11.63 -22.41 14.52
C ALA A 154 -12.48 -21.84 15.67
N ALA A 155 -11.94 -21.76 16.89
CA ALA A 155 -12.63 -21.15 18.03
C ALA A 155 -12.85 -19.64 17.84
N ILE A 156 -11.85 -18.93 17.30
CA ILE A 156 -11.96 -17.50 16.95
C ILE A 156 -12.95 -17.32 15.79
N ALA A 157 -12.87 -18.17 14.77
CA ALA A 157 -13.78 -18.16 13.63
C ALA A 157 -15.24 -18.29 14.09
N ALA A 158 -15.53 -19.26 14.96
CA ALA A 158 -16.86 -19.45 15.53
C ALA A 158 -17.39 -18.22 16.29
N ARG A 159 -16.52 -17.41 16.89
CA ARG A 159 -16.89 -16.19 17.61
C ARG A 159 -17.14 -14.99 16.68
N TYR A 160 -16.27 -14.78 15.69
CA TYR A 160 -16.27 -13.54 14.90
C TYR A 160 -16.86 -13.68 13.49
N VAL A 161 -16.70 -14.83 12.82
CA VAL A 161 -17.13 -15.02 11.43
C VAL A 161 -18.63 -14.73 11.23
N PRO A 162 -19.56 -15.22 12.07
CA PRO A 162 -20.99 -14.92 11.86
C PRO A 162 -21.33 -13.41 11.92
N GLY A 163 -20.59 -12.63 12.72
CA GLY A 163 -20.76 -11.18 12.78
C GLY A 163 -20.13 -10.47 11.58
N LEU A 164 -19.00 -10.99 11.10
CA LEU A 164 -18.31 -10.48 9.92
C LEU A 164 -19.09 -10.77 8.63
N GLU A 165 -19.70 -11.96 8.51
CA GLU A 165 -20.56 -12.32 7.37
C GLU A 165 -21.75 -11.37 7.25
N ARG A 166 -22.47 -11.12 8.35
CA ARG A 166 -23.57 -10.15 8.38
C ARG A 166 -23.12 -8.75 7.96
N ARG A 167 -21.94 -8.32 8.41
CA ARG A 167 -21.37 -7.01 8.04
C ARG A 167 -20.99 -6.96 6.57
N ALA A 168 -20.39 -8.02 6.03
CA ALA A 168 -20.09 -8.11 4.61
C ALA A 168 -21.36 -8.04 3.76
N GLU A 169 -22.44 -8.72 4.19
CA GLU A 169 -23.76 -8.61 3.57
C GLU A 169 -24.34 -7.19 3.66
N ASP A 170 -24.26 -6.54 4.82
CA ASP A 170 -24.70 -5.16 5.00
C ASP A 170 -23.95 -4.18 4.08
N TYR A 171 -22.62 -4.35 3.95
CA TYR A 171 -21.81 -3.56 3.02
C TYR A 171 -22.18 -3.84 1.57
N ALA A 172 -22.40 -5.10 1.18
CA ALA A 172 -22.82 -5.47 -0.17
C ALA A 172 -24.18 -4.85 -0.53
N VAL A 173 -25.18 -4.96 0.36
CA VAL A 173 -26.51 -4.35 0.16
C VAL A 173 -26.41 -2.83 0.06
N ARG A 174 -25.60 -2.20 0.92
CA ARG A 174 -25.39 -0.75 0.88
C ARG A 174 -24.67 -0.32 -0.40
N GLN A 175 -23.68 -1.07 -0.84
CA GLN A 175 -22.95 -0.83 -2.08
C GLN A 175 -23.89 -0.90 -3.29
N GLU A 176 -24.72 -1.95 -3.39
CA GLU A 176 -25.69 -2.10 -4.47
C GLU A 176 -26.65 -0.90 -4.53
N ARG A 177 -27.18 -0.50 -3.37
CA ARG A 177 -28.06 0.68 -3.28
C ARG A 177 -27.35 1.96 -3.73
N LEU A 178 -26.14 2.21 -3.24
CA LEU A 178 -25.38 3.42 -3.58
C LEU A 178 -24.99 3.44 -5.06
N ASN A 179 -24.65 2.29 -5.66
CA ASN A 179 -24.40 2.16 -7.10
C ASN A 179 -25.65 2.47 -7.92
N ALA A 180 -26.82 2.01 -7.50
CA ALA A 180 -28.08 2.34 -8.16
C ALA A 180 -28.40 3.84 -8.06
N GLU A 181 -28.14 4.46 -6.91
CA GLU A 181 -28.29 5.90 -6.72
C GLU A 181 -27.28 6.71 -7.56
N ASP A 182 -26.02 6.28 -7.66
CA ASP A 182 -25.00 6.87 -8.53
C ASP A 182 -25.43 6.83 -10.01
N GLU A 183 -25.88 5.68 -10.52
CA GLU A 183 -26.35 5.60 -11.91
C GLU A 183 -27.59 6.46 -12.13
N ARG A 184 -28.52 6.55 -11.16
CA ARG A 184 -29.70 7.42 -11.25
C ARG A 184 -29.29 8.89 -11.38
N ILE A 185 -28.43 9.38 -10.48
CA ILE A 185 -27.93 10.77 -10.51
C ILE A 185 -27.20 11.05 -11.82
N ARG A 186 -26.36 10.11 -12.28
CA ARG A 186 -25.65 10.25 -13.54
C ARG A 186 -26.60 10.25 -14.73
N ALA A 187 -27.64 9.42 -14.73
CA ALA A 187 -28.65 9.35 -15.78
C ALA A 187 -29.49 10.64 -15.85
N GLU A 188 -29.88 11.20 -14.71
CA GLU A 188 -30.63 12.47 -14.62
C GLU A 188 -29.81 13.66 -15.13
N ALA A 189 -28.50 13.72 -14.81
CA ALA A 189 -27.61 14.77 -15.28
C ALA A 189 -27.18 14.62 -16.76
N ARG A 190 -27.20 13.39 -17.30
CA ARG A 190 -26.77 13.04 -18.66
C ARG A 190 -27.36 13.93 -19.77
N PRO A 191 -28.68 14.20 -19.83
CA PRO A 191 -29.25 15.05 -20.88
C PRO A 191 -28.74 16.48 -20.83
N ALA A 192 -28.64 17.07 -19.63
CA ALA A 192 -28.13 18.45 -19.44
C ALA A 192 -26.67 18.54 -19.87
N VAL A 193 -25.81 17.64 -19.37
CA VAL A 193 -24.38 17.60 -19.70
C VAL A 193 -24.15 17.38 -21.21
N ARG A 194 -24.93 16.50 -21.85
CA ARG A 194 -24.86 16.28 -23.31
C ARG A 194 -25.31 17.51 -24.10
N ARG A 195 -26.31 18.26 -23.61
CA ARG A 195 -26.77 19.49 -24.25
C ARG A 195 -25.70 20.57 -24.17
N GLU A 196 -25.13 20.80 -22.99
CA GLU A 196 -24.06 21.78 -22.77
C GLU A 196 -22.83 21.48 -23.62
N TYR A 197 -22.40 20.21 -23.67
CA TYR A 197 -21.30 19.78 -24.54
C TYR A 197 -21.57 20.07 -26.01
N ARG A 198 -22.78 19.77 -26.51
CA ARG A 198 -23.14 20.04 -27.92
C ARG A 198 -23.15 21.53 -28.24
N VAL A 199 -23.67 22.37 -27.34
CA VAL A 199 -23.67 23.82 -27.53
C VAL A 199 -22.24 24.37 -27.51
N ALA A 200 -21.43 23.96 -26.53
CA ALA A 200 -20.04 24.39 -26.43
C ALA A 200 -19.21 23.95 -27.66
N LEU A 201 -19.41 22.73 -28.16
CA LEU A 201 -18.74 22.22 -29.36
C LEU A 201 -19.13 23.02 -30.61
N ARG A 202 -20.43 23.31 -30.81
CA ARG A 202 -20.89 24.10 -31.96
C ARG A 202 -20.33 25.52 -31.93
N LEU A 203 -20.34 26.18 -30.77
CA LEU A 203 -19.77 27.52 -30.60
C LEU A 203 -18.26 27.51 -30.86
N PHE A 204 -17.54 26.56 -30.26
CA PHE A 204 -16.10 26.41 -30.48
C PHE A 204 -15.78 26.19 -31.97
N ALA A 205 -16.48 25.27 -32.64
CA ALA A 205 -16.27 24.98 -34.06
C ALA A 205 -16.58 26.19 -34.96
N ALA A 206 -17.67 26.92 -34.69
CA ALA A 206 -18.03 28.11 -35.45
C ALA A 206 -16.99 29.23 -35.31
N VAL A 207 -16.54 29.52 -34.08
CA VAL A 207 -15.53 30.55 -33.82
C VAL A 207 -14.17 30.14 -34.39
N LEU A 208 -13.80 28.86 -34.28
CA LEU A 208 -12.55 28.35 -34.86
C LEU A 208 -12.53 28.50 -36.38
N LEU A 209 -13.65 28.21 -37.05
CA LEU A 209 -13.77 28.33 -38.50
C LEU A 209 -13.72 29.80 -38.95
N LEU A 210 -14.41 30.70 -38.24
CA LEU A 210 -14.32 32.15 -38.48
C LEU A 210 -12.90 32.67 -38.27
N PHE A 211 -12.24 32.30 -37.17
CA PHE A 211 -10.85 32.66 -36.91
C PHE A 211 -9.93 32.20 -38.05
N ALA A 212 -10.04 30.93 -38.45
CA ALA A 212 -9.23 30.37 -39.52
C ALA A 212 -9.46 31.10 -40.85
N ALA A 213 -10.71 31.43 -41.19
CA ALA A 213 -11.03 32.18 -42.40
C ALA A 213 -10.38 33.56 -42.43
N PHE A 214 -10.48 34.34 -41.34
CA PHE A 214 -9.87 35.67 -41.24
C PHE A 214 -8.35 35.63 -41.15
N ALA A 215 -7.78 34.64 -40.46
CA ALA A 215 -6.33 34.45 -40.37
C ALA A 215 -5.72 34.09 -41.74
N VAL A 216 -6.37 33.19 -42.48
CA VAL A 216 -5.93 32.82 -43.85
C VAL A 216 -6.10 34.00 -44.79
N ALA A 217 -7.26 34.68 -44.80
CA ALA A 217 -7.49 35.84 -45.65
C ALA A 217 -6.48 36.97 -45.37
N GLY A 218 -6.23 37.29 -44.10
CA GLY A 218 -5.23 38.27 -43.68
C GLY A 218 -3.81 37.89 -44.06
N GLY A 219 -3.44 36.61 -43.92
CA GLY A 219 -2.14 36.09 -44.34
C GLY A 219 -1.91 36.16 -45.85
N VAL A 220 -2.92 35.79 -46.64
CA VAL A 220 -2.86 35.90 -48.12
C VAL A 220 -2.74 37.36 -48.55
N LEU A 221 -3.58 38.25 -48.01
CA LEU A 221 -3.52 39.69 -48.31
C LEU A 221 -2.17 40.30 -47.91
N ALA A 222 -1.62 39.91 -46.76
CA ALA A 222 -0.31 40.37 -46.29
C ALA A 222 0.82 39.99 -47.28
N GLY A 223 0.76 38.79 -47.86
CA GLY A 223 1.70 38.36 -48.89
C GLY A 223 1.61 39.16 -50.20
N LEU A 224 0.48 39.83 -50.46
CA LEU A 224 0.24 40.63 -51.67
C LEU A 224 0.59 42.12 -51.51
N ILE A 225 0.94 42.59 -50.31
CA ILE A 225 1.17 44.02 -50.02
C ILE A 225 2.27 44.63 -50.92
N ASN A 226 3.34 43.87 -51.21
CA ASN A 226 4.46 44.37 -52.01
C ASN A 226 4.22 44.27 -53.53
N LEU A 227 3.12 43.65 -53.96
CA LEU A 227 2.81 43.43 -55.37
C LEU A 227 1.95 44.55 -55.98
N VAL A 228 1.23 45.31 -55.16
CA VAL A 228 0.36 46.41 -55.63
C VAL A 228 0.74 47.70 -54.91
N PRO A 229 1.15 48.75 -55.63
CA PRO A 229 1.47 50.03 -55.02
C PRO A 229 0.21 50.71 -54.47
N GLY A 230 0.25 51.16 -53.22
CA GLY A 230 -0.80 51.94 -52.56
C GLY A 230 -1.44 51.24 -51.33
N LEU A 231 -2.35 51.95 -50.66
CA LEU A 231 -2.99 51.48 -49.40
C LEU A 231 -4.12 50.47 -49.61
N GLN A 232 -4.49 50.16 -50.86
CA GLN A 232 -5.68 49.39 -51.21
C GLN A 232 -5.66 47.94 -50.69
N ILE A 233 -4.48 47.32 -50.59
CA ILE A 233 -4.31 45.96 -50.03
C ILE A 233 -3.92 46.01 -48.55
N LEU A 234 -3.15 47.03 -48.15
CA LEU A 234 -2.68 47.18 -46.77
C LEU A 234 -3.83 47.32 -45.78
N ILE A 235 -4.81 48.18 -46.06
CA ILE A 235 -5.93 48.43 -45.14
C ILE A 235 -6.77 47.16 -44.90
N PRO A 236 -7.25 46.44 -45.94
CA PRO A 236 -7.96 45.17 -45.75
C PRO A 236 -7.13 44.11 -45.02
N ALA A 237 -5.83 44.00 -45.30
CA ALA A 237 -4.95 43.04 -44.62
C ALA A 237 -4.90 43.29 -43.11
N VAL A 238 -4.68 44.55 -42.71
CA VAL A 238 -4.63 44.95 -41.29
C VAL A 238 -5.99 44.71 -40.62
N VAL A 239 -7.10 45.04 -41.28
CA VAL A 239 -8.44 44.82 -40.73
C VAL A 239 -8.71 43.31 -40.54
N CYS A 240 -8.39 42.47 -41.52
CA CYS A 240 -8.55 41.02 -41.41
C CYS A 240 -7.73 40.43 -40.25
N LEU A 241 -6.47 40.87 -40.10
CA LEU A 241 -5.60 40.42 -39.01
C LEU A 241 -6.07 40.91 -37.63
N ALA A 242 -6.56 42.15 -37.54
CA ALA A 242 -7.14 42.69 -36.32
C ALA A 242 -8.38 41.91 -35.89
N VAL A 243 -9.27 41.57 -36.84
CA VAL A 243 -10.44 40.71 -36.59
C VAL A 243 -10.00 39.31 -36.17
N ALA A 244 -8.99 38.73 -36.81
CA ALA A 244 -8.43 37.44 -36.42
C ALA A 244 -7.89 37.45 -34.97
N LEU A 245 -7.23 38.52 -34.55
CA LEU A 245 -6.76 38.68 -33.16
C LEU A 245 -7.93 38.74 -32.16
N VAL A 246 -8.99 39.48 -32.48
CA VAL A 246 -10.20 39.51 -31.63
C VAL A 246 -10.84 38.12 -31.56
N LEU A 247 -10.97 37.44 -32.70
CA LEU A 247 -11.52 36.08 -32.75
C LEU A 247 -10.65 35.07 -32.01
N LEU A 248 -9.33 35.25 -31.95
CA LEU A 248 -8.43 34.41 -31.16
C LEU A 248 -8.74 34.49 -29.66
N VAL A 249 -9.02 35.71 -29.15
CA VAL A 249 -9.42 35.90 -27.74
C VAL A 249 -10.77 35.21 -27.48
N VAL A 250 -11.74 35.39 -28.37
CA VAL A 250 -13.05 34.72 -28.28
C VAL A 250 -12.88 33.19 -28.34
N LEU A 251 -12.00 32.69 -29.21
CA LEU A 251 -11.69 31.28 -29.34
C LEU A 251 -11.10 30.71 -28.05
N ALA A 252 -10.21 31.43 -27.37
CA ALA A 252 -9.67 31.01 -26.07
C ALA A 252 -10.78 30.85 -25.01
N VAL A 253 -11.72 31.79 -24.94
CA VAL A 253 -12.88 31.72 -24.03
C VAL A 253 -13.78 30.52 -24.39
N CYS A 254 -14.09 30.34 -25.67
CA CYS A 254 -14.89 29.19 -26.14
C CYS A 254 -14.18 27.86 -25.87
N THR A 255 -12.85 27.81 -25.99
CA THR A 255 -12.04 26.63 -25.69
C THR A 255 -12.16 26.24 -24.23
N ASN A 256 -12.01 27.19 -23.30
CA ASN A 256 -12.18 26.91 -21.87
C ASN A 256 -13.59 26.36 -21.56
N ARG A 257 -14.63 26.96 -22.15
CA ARG A 257 -16.01 26.46 -22.02
C ARG A 257 -16.17 25.05 -22.58
N PHE A 258 -15.58 24.76 -23.75
CA PHE A 258 -15.61 23.43 -24.36
C PHE A 258 -14.89 22.38 -23.50
N VAL A 259 -13.70 22.70 -22.98
CA VAL A 259 -12.91 21.82 -22.11
C VAL A 259 -13.70 21.49 -20.84
N ARG A 260 -14.29 22.49 -20.17
CA ARG A 260 -15.13 22.27 -18.98
C ARG A 260 -16.31 21.35 -19.27
N ALA A 261 -17.02 21.57 -20.38
CA ALA A 261 -18.14 20.71 -20.77
C ALA A 261 -17.69 19.29 -21.15
N ARG A 262 -16.51 19.15 -21.75
CA ARG A 262 -15.90 17.84 -22.06
C ARG A 262 -15.55 17.08 -20.77
N ILE A 263 -14.95 17.75 -19.79
CA ILE A 263 -14.62 17.18 -18.48
C ILE A 263 -15.91 16.77 -17.74
N ALA A 264 -16.94 17.60 -17.76
CA ALA A 264 -18.23 17.26 -17.15
C ALA A 264 -18.86 16.01 -17.80
N LYS A 265 -18.79 15.91 -19.14
CA LYS A 265 -19.25 14.72 -19.88
C LYS A 265 -18.45 13.48 -19.52
N SER A 266 -17.12 13.57 -19.46
CA SER A 266 -16.29 12.41 -19.12
C SER A 266 -16.49 11.99 -17.66
N ARG A 267 -16.66 12.95 -16.73
CA ARG A 267 -16.98 12.67 -15.33
C ARG A 267 -18.31 11.93 -15.21
N ASN A 268 -19.38 12.43 -15.82
CA ASN A 268 -20.69 11.78 -15.81
C ASN A 268 -20.70 10.36 -16.42
N ALA A 269 -19.78 10.07 -17.35
CA ALA A 269 -19.65 8.74 -17.93
C ALA A 269 -18.93 7.74 -17.00
N ARG A 270 -18.11 8.22 -16.06
CA ARG A 270 -17.38 7.35 -15.11
C ARG A 270 -18.26 7.02 -13.91
N ALA A 271 -18.32 5.73 -13.58
CA ALA A 271 -18.86 5.26 -12.31
C ALA A 271 -18.02 5.79 -11.13
N GLY A 272 -18.63 6.01 -9.97
CA GLY A 272 -17.89 6.48 -8.80
C GLY A 272 -17.57 7.99 -8.82
N SER A 273 -18.18 8.76 -9.72
CA SER A 273 -17.90 10.20 -9.88
C SER A 273 -18.86 11.11 -9.11
N THR A 274 -19.85 10.52 -8.46
CA THR A 274 -20.78 11.18 -7.53
C THR A 274 -20.39 10.84 -6.09
N PRO A 275 -20.83 11.62 -5.09
CA PRO A 275 -20.62 11.28 -3.67
C PRO A 275 -21.11 9.87 -3.33
N GLN A 276 -22.26 9.47 -3.89
CA GLN A 276 -22.84 8.13 -3.69
C GLN A 276 -21.94 7.04 -4.28
N GLY A 277 -21.36 7.30 -5.45
CA GLY A 277 -20.42 6.37 -6.07
C GLY A 277 -19.08 6.27 -5.31
N GLU A 278 -18.64 7.34 -4.64
CA GLU A 278 -17.47 7.30 -3.76
C GLU A 278 -17.75 6.50 -2.49
N GLU A 279 -18.90 6.72 -1.85
CA GLU A 279 -19.35 5.90 -0.71
C GLU A 279 -19.52 4.43 -1.08
N ALA A 280 -20.00 4.13 -2.29
CA ALA A 280 -20.10 2.76 -2.80
C ALA A 280 -18.72 2.11 -2.90
N ARG A 281 -17.69 2.85 -3.33
CA ARG A 281 -16.31 2.36 -3.38
C ARG A 281 -15.77 2.04 -1.98
N ILE A 282 -16.01 2.92 -1.00
CA ILE A 282 -15.61 2.70 0.38
C ILE A 282 -16.30 1.45 0.96
N CYS A 283 -17.59 1.24 0.66
CA CYS A 283 -18.30 0.04 1.08
C CYS A 283 -17.71 -1.23 0.43
N ALA A 284 -17.32 -1.16 -0.85
CA ALA A 284 -16.67 -2.27 -1.55
C ALA A 284 -15.31 -2.63 -0.95
N GLU A 285 -14.48 -1.62 -0.66
CA GLU A 285 -13.18 -1.79 -0.01
C GLU A 285 -13.35 -2.41 1.39
N ALA A 286 -14.33 -1.94 2.17
CA ALA A 286 -14.64 -2.51 3.48
C ALA A 286 -15.15 -3.96 3.39
N GLU A 287 -16.01 -4.28 2.43
CA GLU A 287 -16.48 -5.65 2.20
C GLU A 287 -15.31 -6.59 1.85
N GLU A 288 -14.40 -6.17 0.97
CA GLU A 288 -13.23 -6.95 0.57
C GLU A 288 -12.33 -7.26 1.78
N ILE A 289 -12.07 -6.26 2.63
CA ILE A 289 -11.30 -6.44 3.87
C ILE A 289 -11.99 -7.46 4.78
N VAL A 290 -13.29 -7.32 5.00
CA VAL A 290 -14.05 -8.23 5.87
C VAL A 290 -14.03 -9.66 5.31
N ARG A 291 -14.21 -9.84 4.00
CA ARG A 291 -14.14 -11.15 3.34
C ARG A 291 -12.75 -11.77 3.44
N SER A 292 -11.69 -10.99 3.26
CA SER A 292 -10.31 -11.45 3.44
C SER A 292 -10.08 -11.98 4.86
N ILE A 293 -10.57 -11.26 5.88
CA ILE A 293 -10.45 -11.68 7.28
C ILE A 293 -11.21 -12.99 7.53
N ILE A 294 -12.42 -13.14 6.96
CA ILE A 294 -13.19 -14.39 7.05
C ILE A 294 -12.41 -15.55 6.42
N GLU A 295 -11.83 -15.33 5.23
CA GLU A 295 -11.04 -16.34 4.53
C GLU A 295 -9.82 -16.78 5.37
N ASP A 296 -9.12 -15.84 6.00
CA ASP A 296 -7.94 -16.12 6.80
C ASP A 296 -8.24 -16.92 8.08
N PHE A 297 -9.43 -16.75 8.65
CA PHE A 297 -9.91 -17.56 9.77
C PHE A 297 -10.45 -18.94 9.35
N THR A 298 -10.84 -19.13 8.10
CA THR A 298 -11.43 -20.38 7.59
C THR A 298 -10.45 -21.28 6.83
N LYS A 299 -9.24 -20.80 6.54
CA LYS A 299 -8.07 -21.58 6.08
C LYS A 299 -7.44 -22.42 7.18
#